data_AF-A0A1G4TEU4-F1
#
_entry.id   AF-A0A1G4TEU4-F1
#
_cell.length_a   1.000
_cell.length_b   1.000
_cell.length_c   1.000
_cell.angle_alpha   90.00
_cell.angle_beta   90.00
_cell.angle_gamma   90.00
#
_symmetry.space_group_name_H-M   'P 1'
#
loop_
_entity.id
_entity.type
_entity.pdbx_description
1 polymer ?
#
loop_
_entity_poly.entity_id
_entity_poly.type
_entity_poly.pdbx_seq_one_letter_code
_entity_poly.pdbx_strand_id
1 'polypeptide(L)'
;MSYLIFASAAEAAARSAQAWQALGTPAGATRYLWAWQEHPVDGRAALRIPPTAGEAQIDLPQAGYEGLLTPEEREARVETLPGEGWSVANV
;
A
#
# COMPACT_ATOMS: atom_id res chain seq x y z
N MET A 1 -4.50 10.90 -2.38
CA MET A 1 -4.21 9.63 -1.67
C MET A 1 -5.17 8.59 -2.21
N SER A 2 -4.71 7.37 -2.49
CA SER A 2 -5.56 6.27 -2.98
C SER A 2 -5.37 5.03 -2.10
N TYR A 3 -6.27 4.06 -2.20
CA TYR A 3 -6.26 2.85 -1.39
C TYR A 3 -6.46 1.60 -2.25
N LEU A 4 -5.82 0.51 -1.84
CA LEU A 4 -6.08 -0.84 -2.35
C LEU A 4 -6.64 -1.70 -1.22
N ILE A 5 -7.74 -2.38 -1.47
CA ILE A 5 -8.42 -3.21 -0.47
C ILE A 5 -8.02 -4.67 -0.69
N PHE A 6 -7.43 -5.27 0.34
CA PHE A 6 -7.04 -6.67 0.39
C PHE A 6 -7.95 -7.45 1.35
N ALA A 7 -8.04 -8.76 1.16
CA ALA A 7 -8.84 -9.61 2.02
C ALA A 7 -8.26 -9.75 3.44
N SER A 8 -6.96 -9.48 3.62
CA SER A 8 -6.30 -9.52 4.92
C SER A 8 -5.14 -8.53 5.07
N ALA A 9 -4.78 -8.21 6.31
CA ALA A 9 -3.57 -7.45 6.65
C ALA A 9 -2.30 -8.10 6.13
N ALA A 10 -2.23 -9.43 6.16
CA ALA A 10 -1.10 -10.20 5.68
C ALA A 10 -0.87 -9.98 4.17
N GLU A 11 -1.95 -9.91 3.38
CA GLU A 11 -1.85 -9.61 1.94
C GLU A 11 -1.41 -8.18 1.67
N ALA A 12 -1.99 -7.20 2.38
CA ALA A 12 -1.56 -5.80 2.26
C ALA A 12 -0.07 -5.63 2.64
N ALA A 13 0.35 -6.28 3.73
CA ALA A 13 1.75 -6.29 4.20
C ALA A 13 2.68 -6.97 3.20
N ALA A 14 2.30 -8.15 2.68
CA ALA A 14 3.06 -8.86 1.66
C ALA A 14 3.21 -8.03 0.39
N ARG A 15 2.15 -7.35 -0.04
CA ARG A 15 2.18 -6.51 -1.22
C ARG A 15 3.08 -5.28 -1.05
N SER A 16 3.00 -4.64 0.12
CA SER A 16 3.88 -3.54 0.51
C SER A 16 5.35 -3.96 0.56
N ALA A 17 5.63 -5.16 1.10
CA ALA A 17 6.97 -5.74 1.12
C ALA A 17 7.48 -6.07 -0.28
N GLN A 18 6.63 -6.59 -1.18
CA GLN A 18 7.00 -6.82 -2.58
C GLN A 18 7.35 -5.51 -3.29
N ALA A 19 6.58 -4.44 -3.08
CA ALA A 19 6.91 -3.13 -3.64
C ALA A 19 8.24 -2.59 -3.11
N TRP A 20 8.51 -2.80 -1.82
CA TRP A 20 9.80 -2.47 -1.22
C TRP A 20 10.97 -3.26 -1.81
N GLN A 21 10.79 -4.57 -2.06
CA GLN A 21 11.79 -5.43 -2.70
C GLN A 21 12.04 -5.04 -4.17
N ALA A 22 11.00 -4.62 -4.90
CA ALA A 22 11.14 -4.16 -6.28
C ALA A 22 12.03 -2.91 -6.42
N LEU A 23 12.23 -2.15 -5.35
CA LEU A 23 13.17 -1.02 -5.31
C LEU A 23 14.64 -1.44 -5.19
N GLY A 24 14.94 -2.76 -5.11
CA GLY A 24 16.31 -3.27 -5.05
C GLY A 24 16.93 -3.26 -3.65
N THR A 25 16.14 -3.06 -2.60
CA THR A 25 16.62 -3.11 -1.21
C THR A 25 16.98 -4.56 -0.81
N PRO A 26 18.10 -4.82 -0.11
CA PRO A 26 18.47 -6.17 0.30
C PRO A 26 17.39 -6.88 1.12
N ALA A 27 17.12 -8.13 0.76
CA ALA A 27 16.23 -9.02 1.50
C ALA A 27 16.79 -9.22 2.93
N GLY A 28 16.08 -8.71 3.93
CA GLY A 28 16.49 -8.82 5.34
C GLY A 28 16.06 -7.65 6.21
N ALA A 29 15.77 -6.48 5.62
CA ALA A 29 15.03 -5.43 6.30
C ALA A 29 13.53 -5.64 6.03
N THR A 30 12.76 -6.05 7.05
CA THR A 30 11.29 -6.05 6.98
C THR A 30 10.81 -4.60 6.96
N ARG A 31 10.87 -3.99 5.77
CA ARG A 31 10.34 -2.65 5.53
C ARG A 31 9.18 -2.77 4.59
N TYR A 32 8.18 -1.98 4.91
CA TYR A 32 6.96 -1.84 4.16
C TYR A 32 7.01 -0.50 3.44
N LEU A 33 6.78 -0.51 2.14
CA LEU A 33 6.80 0.72 1.35
C LEU A 33 5.63 1.64 1.71
N TRP A 34 4.47 1.02 1.90
CA TRP A 34 3.21 1.67 2.16
C TRP A 34 2.62 1.19 3.48
N ALA A 35 2.00 2.12 4.19
CA ALA A 35 1.21 1.81 5.38
C ALA A 35 -0.12 1.16 4.95
N TRP A 36 -0.63 0.23 5.76
CA TRP A 36 -1.99 -0.29 5.61
C TRP A 36 -2.78 -0.09 6.89
N GLN A 37 -4.08 -0.24 6.76
CA GLN A 37 -5.03 -0.13 7.85
C GLN A 37 -5.96 -1.33 7.83
N GLU A 38 -6.13 -2.00 8.96
CA GLU A 38 -7.05 -3.12 9.07
C GLU A 38 -8.49 -2.66 9.32
N HIS A 39 -9.43 -3.38 8.72
CA HIS A 39 -10.85 -3.20 8.93
C HIS A 39 -11.25 -3.94 10.22
N PRO A 40 -11.85 -3.26 11.22
CA PRO A 40 -12.04 -3.82 12.55
C PRO A 40 -13.11 -4.89 12.64
N VAL A 41 -13.99 -5.04 11.63
CA VAL A 41 -15.12 -5.97 11.68
C VAL A 41 -15.03 -7.16 10.74
N ASP A 42 -14.21 -7.09 9.69
CA ASP A 42 -14.12 -8.16 8.68
C ASP A 42 -12.69 -8.55 8.30
N GLY A 43 -11.68 -7.96 8.94
CA GLY A 43 -10.28 -8.37 8.78
C GLY A 43 -9.63 -7.98 7.45
N ARG A 44 -10.35 -7.30 6.55
CA ARG A 44 -9.79 -6.71 5.34
C ARG A 44 -8.73 -5.67 5.68
N ALA A 45 -7.86 -5.34 4.74
CA ALA A 45 -6.88 -4.27 4.93
C ALA A 45 -6.83 -3.32 3.75
N ALA A 46 -6.71 -2.03 4.04
CA ALA A 46 -6.59 -0.96 3.10
C ALA A 46 -5.13 -0.51 3.05
N LEU A 47 -4.45 -0.84 1.97
CA LEU A 47 -3.11 -0.36 1.70
C LEU A 47 -3.19 1.08 1.17
N ARG A 48 -2.52 2.01 1.85
CA ARG A 48 -2.54 3.43 1.51
C ARG A 48 -1.43 3.71 0.51
N ILE A 49 -1.81 4.07 -0.71
CA ILE A 49 -0.93 4.42 -1.80
C ILE A 49 -0.86 5.96 -1.94
N PRO A 50 0.26 6.60 -1.56
CA PRO A 50 0.51 7.98 -1.88
C PRO A 50 0.45 8.23 -3.40
N PRO A 51 -0.04 9.39 -3.85
CA PRO A 51 -0.12 9.72 -5.28
C PRO A 51 1.27 9.93 -5.91
N THR A 52 2.26 10.31 -5.11
CA THR A 52 3.61 10.61 -5.59
C THR A 52 4.68 9.90 -4.79
N ALA A 53 5.83 9.65 -5.43
CA ALA A 53 7.03 9.12 -4.78
C ALA A 53 7.47 10.02 -3.59
N GLY A 54 7.35 11.34 -3.75
CA GLY A 54 7.67 12.31 -2.71
C GLY A 54 6.78 12.19 -1.47
N GLU A 55 5.46 11.99 -1.64
CA GLU A 55 4.57 11.74 -0.50
C GLU A 55 4.82 10.38 0.16
N ALA A 56 5.25 9.39 -0.62
CA ALA A 56 5.70 8.11 -0.08
C ALA A 56 7.09 8.17 0.58
N GLN A 57 7.76 9.34 0.55
CA GLN A 57 9.13 9.54 1.00
C GLN A 57 10.12 8.58 0.35
N ILE A 58 9.88 8.26 -0.93
CA ILE A 58 10.74 7.39 -1.72
C ILE A 58 11.52 8.26 -2.70
N ASP A 59 12.84 8.09 -2.69
CA ASP A 59 13.74 8.72 -3.64
C ASP A 59 13.75 7.95 -4.96
N LEU A 60 12.60 7.91 -5.65
CA LEU A 60 12.52 7.37 -7.01
C LEU A 60 11.73 8.27 -7.97
N PRO A 61 12.01 8.18 -9.28
CA PRO A 61 11.23 8.89 -10.29
C PRO A 61 9.77 8.47 -10.27
N GLN A 62 8.85 9.42 -10.45
CA GLN A 62 7.40 9.15 -10.44
C GLN A 62 6.98 7.98 -11.35
N ALA A 63 7.57 7.86 -12.54
CA ALA A 63 7.29 6.76 -13.47
C ALA A 63 7.67 5.38 -12.89
N GLY A 64 8.77 5.29 -12.15
CA GLY A 64 9.15 4.07 -11.46
C GLY A 64 8.20 3.76 -10.30
N TYR A 65 7.74 4.78 -9.58
CA TYR A 65 6.78 4.63 -8.48
C TYR A 65 5.43 4.10 -8.97
N GLU A 66 4.91 4.67 -10.06
CA GLU A 66 3.69 4.17 -10.70
C GLU A 66 3.91 2.75 -11.23
N GLY A 67 5.11 2.47 -11.73
CA GLY A 67 5.59 1.14 -12.13
C GLY A 67 5.56 0.08 -11.02
N LEU A 68 5.53 0.48 -9.75
CA LEU A 68 5.42 -0.47 -8.64
C LEU A 68 4.05 -1.13 -8.56
N LEU A 69 2.99 -0.52 -9.11
CA LEU A 69 1.64 -1.06 -9.14
C LEU A 69 1.39 -1.82 -10.45
N THR A 70 0.72 -2.96 -10.37
CA THR A 70 0.24 -3.66 -11.57
C THR A 70 -0.90 -2.87 -12.23
N PRO A 71 -1.17 -3.09 -13.54
CA PRO A 71 -2.32 -2.47 -14.21
C PRO A 71 -3.65 -2.71 -13.47
N GLU A 72 -3.87 -3.93 -12.98
CA GLU A 72 -5.08 -4.31 -12.25
C GLU A 72 -5.21 -3.55 -10.93
N GLU A 73 -4.11 -3.41 -10.17
CA GLU A 73 -4.10 -2.58 -8.96
C GLU A 73 -4.36 -1.11 -9.30
N ARG A 74 -3.82 -0.64 -10.42
CA ARG A 74 -4.02 0.74 -10.83
C ARG A 74 -5.50 1.06 -11.06
N GLU A 75 -6.26 0.11 -11.59
CA GLU A 75 -7.70 0.20 -11.83
C GLU A 75 -8.53 -0.08 -10.56
N ALA A 76 -8.04 -0.95 -9.67
CA ALA A 76 -8.70 -1.28 -8.40
C ALA A 76 -8.50 -0.24 -7.29
N ARG A 77 -7.69 0.81 -7.52
CA ARG A 77 -7.48 1.91 -6.57
C ARG A 77 -8.78 2.65 -6.31
N VAL A 78 -9.10 2.85 -5.04
CA VAL A 78 -10.22 3.70 -4.60
C VAL A 78 -9.67 5.00 -4.01
N GLU A 79 -10.30 6.13 -4.32
CA GLU A 79 -9.87 7.45 -3.82
C GLU A 79 -10.28 7.67 -2.35
N THR A 80 -11.34 7.00 -1.93
CA THR A 80 -11.86 7.05 -0.56
C THR A 80 -12.18 5.63 -0.10
N LEU A 81 -11.86 5.34 1.16
CA LEU A 81 -12.31 4.09 1.75
C LEU A 81 -13.83 4.16 1.92
N PRO A 82 -14.57 3.10 1.56
CA PRO A 82 -16.01 3.06 1.74
C PRO A 82 -16.29 3.18 3.24
N GLY A 83 -16.81 4.33 3.66
CA GLY A 83 -16.98 4.66 5.08
C GLY A 83 -18.01 3.78 5.77
N GLU A 84 -17.54 2.83 6.56
CA GLU A 84 -17.94 2.49 7.93
C GLU A 84 -16.93 1.45 8.42
N GLY A 85 -16.27 1.67 9.56
CA GLY A 85 -15.38 0.67 10.17
C GLY A 85 -13.89 0.93 10.01
N TRP A 86 -13.36 1.34 8.86
CA TRP A 86 -11.92 1.61 8.65
C TRP A 86 -11.31 2.50 9.77
N SER A 87 -10.70 1.86 10.76
CA SER A 87 -10.15 2.51 11.96
C SER A 87 -8.66 2.65 11.77
N VAL A 88 -8.14 3.85 11.95
CA VAL A 88 -6.72 4.15 11.79
C VAL A 88 -5.89 3.34 12.78
N ALA A 89 -5.37 2.20 12.32
CA ALA A 89 -4.31 1.48 12.98
C ALA A 89 -3.08 2.41 12.99
N ASN A 90 -2.92 3.11 14.10
CA ASN A 90 -1.74 3.92 14.36
C ASN A 90 -0.60 2.95 14.73
N VAL A 91 0.35 2.85 13.80
CA VAL A 91 1.78 2.49 13.91
C VAL A 91 2.15 1.23 14.69
#